data_AF-A0A2V5KY60-F1
#
_entry.id   AF-A0A2V5KY60-F1
#
_cell.length_a   1.000
_cell.length_b   1.000
_cell.length_c   1.000
_cell.angle_alpha   90.00
_cell.angle_beta   90.00
_cell.angle_gamma   90.00
#
_symmetry.space_group_name_H-M   'P 1'
#
loop_
_entity.id
_entity.type
_entity.pdbx_description
1 polymer ?
#
loop_
_entity_poly.entity_id
_entity_poly.type
_entity_poly.pdbx_seq_one_letter_code
_entity_poly.pdbx_strand_id
1 'polypeptide(L)'
;RQSASASEIFAAALQDYGRAVIVGDKNTFGKGTVQTILPIGRFASLLGSHSDEDGALKLTIQKFYRVAGGSTQLHGVASDIVLPSLSDLPEFGESALKNALPYDEVARAKYTKWSDSHSLFVDQLRRRSEERAKGDPEFHYVMEDMDRLRHKIDENRISVNEDQRKKELQDDKLRKETRSKERLARNQEEPRIYRVTLDTVDKPNLQLIMYPGKLAEAKKNGVSPKVDPEAAASDADSDLIGGGDTQGDGKEPAIDPERDETLNILTDLVDLSRGPKTASANHQAPTSPQ
;
A
#
# COMPACT_ATOMS: atom_id res chain seq x y z
N ARG A 1 -0.51 -4.71 -6.35
CA ARG A 1 -0.24 -6.06 -6.90
C ARG A 1 0.20 -7.09 -5.88
N GLN A 2 0.73 -6.71 -4.71
CA GLN A 2 1.17 -7.68 -3.70
C GLN A 2 0.04 -8.28 -2.85
N SER A 3 -1.12 -7.62 -2.77
CA SER A 3 -2.30 -8.15 -2.07
C SER A 3 -2.85 -9.38 -2.80
N ALA A 4 -2.98 -10.51 -2.09
CA ALA A 4 -3.35 -11.79 -2.69
C ALA A 4 -4.32 -12.59 -1.80
N SER A 5 -5.14 -13.45 -2.41
CA SER A 5 -5.97 -14.44 -1.72
C SER A 5 -6.99 -13.80 -0.76
N ALA A 6 -6.83 -13.94 0.56
CA ALA A 6 -7.81 -13.45 1.54
C ALA A 6 -8.04 -11.94 1.46
N SER A 7 -6.97 -11.16 1.22
CA SER A 7 -7.07 -9.71 1.05
C SER A 7 -7.90 -9.32 -0.18
N GLU A 8 -7.86 -10.14 -1.24
CA GLU A 8 -8.64 -9.91 -2.46
C GLU A 8 -10.12 -10.25 -2.24
N ILE A 9 -10.43 -11.30 -1.48
CA ILE A 9 -11.81 -11.62 -1.07
C ILE A 9 -12.41 -10.45 -0.29
N PHE A 10 -11.64 -9.92 0.68
CA PHE A 10 -12.07 -8.81 1.50
C PHE A 10 -12.30 -7.53 0.68
N ALA A 11 -11.32 -7.12 -0.13
CA ALA A 11 -11.42 -5.93 -0.98
C ALA A 11 -12.57 -6.07 -2.00
N ALA A 12 -12.70 -7.22 -2.66
CA ALA A 12 -13.77 -7.47 -3.62
C ALA A 12 -15.15 -7.41 -2.96
N ALA A 13 -15.32 -7.97 -1.76
CA ALA A 13 -16.57 -7.89 -1.03
C ALA A 13 -16.91 -6.43 -0.68
N LEU A 14 -15.96 -5.67 -0.12
CA LEU A 14 -16.21 -4.27 0.19
C LEU A 14 -16.56 -3.45 -1.05
N GLN A 15 -15.92 -3.70 -2.19
CA GLN A 15 -16.22 -3.06 -3.46
C GLN A 15 -17.60 -3.47 -4.01
N ASP A 16 -17.92 -4.77 -4.03
CA ASP A 16 -19.18 -5.28 -4.56
C ASP A 16 -20.39 -4.75 -3.79
N TYR A 17 -20.27 -4.69 -2.46
CA TYR A 17 -21.30 -4.11 -1.59
C TYR A 17 -21.31 -2.58 -1.62
N GLY A 18 -20.35 -1.91 -2.27
CA GLY A 18 -20.23 -0.46 -2.24
C GLY A 18 -20.02 0.07 -0.82
N ARG A 19 -19.23 -0.65 -0.02
CA ARG A 19 -18.96 -0.33 1.39
C ARG A 19 -17.65 0.44 1.58
N ALA A 20 -16.70 0.31 0.66
CA ALA A 20 -15.42 1.02 0.66
C ALA A 20 -15.02 1.41 -0.76
N VAL A 21 -14.10 2.39 -0.85
CA VAL A 21 -13.37 2.75 -2.07
C VAL A 21 -12.03 2.03 -2.02
N ILE A 22 -11.69 1.30 -3.09
CA ILE A 22 -10.43 0.56 -3.22
C ILE A 22 -9.39 1.46 -3.90
N VAL A 23 -8.22 1.62 -3.27
CA VAL A 23 -7.13 2.50 -3.72
C VAL A 23 -5.82 1.73 -3.76
N GLY A 24 -4.98 1.98 -4.76
CA GLY A 24 -3.64 1.40 -4.90
C GLY A 24 -3.28 1.13 -6.36
N ASP A 25 -2.47 0.10 -6.61
CA ASP A 25 -2.17 -0.39 -7.96
C ASP A 25 -3.43 -0.63 -8.80
N LYS A 26 -3.27 -0.72 -10.13
CA LYS A 26 -4.37 -1.00 -11.05
C LYS A 26 -5.17 -2.25 -10.65
N ASN A 27 -4.49 -3.31 -10.24
CA ASN A 27 -5.09 -4.57 -9.80
C ASN A 27 -4.29 -5.21 -8.66
N THR A 28 -4.97 -6.03 -7.85
CA THR A 28 -4.32 -6.98 -6.91
C THR A 28 -3.73 -8.20 -7.64
N PHE A 29 -3.14 -9.14 -6.91
CA PHE A 29 -2.34 -10.25 -7.46
C PHE A 29 -3.10 -11.18 -8.42
N GLY A 30 -4.36 -11.49 -8.11
CA GLY A 30 -5.22 -12.38 -8.88
C GLY A 30 -5.24 -13.83 -8.43
N LYS A 31 -4.96 -14.12 -7.15
CA LYS A 31 -4.97 -15.49 -6.62
C LYS A 31 -6.40 -15.89 -6.26
N GLY A 32 -7.09 -16.55 -7.18
CA GLY A 32 -8.49 -16.99 -7.05
C GLY A 32 -8.68 -18.43 -6.56
N THR A 33 -7.63 -19.07 -6.04
CA THR A 33 -7.62 -20.50 -5.68
C THR A 33 -7.27 -20.76 -4.21
N VAL A 34 -7.85 -21.83 -3.68
CA VAL A 34 -7.56 -22.37 -2.34
C VAL A 34 -6.74 -23.64 -2.50
N GLN A 35 -5.62 -23.70 -1.78
CA GLN A 35 -4.78 -24.90 -1.71
C GLN A 35 -4.91 -25.57 -0.34
N THR A 36 -4.82 -26.89 -0.32
CA THR A 36 -4.70 -27.71 0.88
C THR A 36 -3.39 -28.49 0.88
N ILE A 37 -2.91 -28.84 2.07
CA ILE A 37 -1.71 -29.66 2.26
C ILE A 37 -2.15 -31.07 2.65
N LEU A 38 -1.74 -32.08 1.89
CA LEU A 38 -2.03 -33.49 2.11
C LEU A 38 -0.73 -34.24 2.44
N PRO A 39 -0.56 -34.71 3.69
CA PRO A 39 0.60 -35.55 4.05
C PRO A 39 0.59 -36.88 3.28
N ILE A 40 1.72 -37.25 2.66
CA ILE A 40 1.81 -38.44 1.79
C ILE A 40 1.79 -39.73 2.60
N GLY A 41 2.43 -39.74 3.79
CA GLY A 41 2.49 -40.91 4.66
C GLY A 41 1.12 -41.46 5.10
N ARG A 42 0.05 -40.65 4.99
CA ARG A 42 -1.34 -41.11 5.24
C ARG A 42 -1.89 -42.03 4.15
N PHE A 43 -1.38 -41.92 2.92
CA PHE A 43 -1.83 -42.71 1.76
C PHE A 43 -0.85 -43.83 1.38
N ALA A 44 0.31 -43.89 2.04
CA ALA A 44 1.41 -44.78 1.68
C ALA A 44 1.34 -46.22 2.25
N SER A 45 0.27 -46.65 2.93
CA SER A 45 0.31 -47.95 3.62
C SER A 45 -0.64 -49.04 3.09
N LEU A 46 0.00 -50.01 2.42
CA LEU A 46 -0.08 -51.43 2.82
C LEU A 46 1.29 -51.98 3.32
N LEU A 47 2.41 -51.28 3.11
CA LEU A 47 3.79 -51.68 3.51
C LEU A 47 4.74 -50.50 3.87
N GLY A 48 4.24 -49.26 4.00
CA GLY A 48 5.06 -48.04 4.18
C GLY A 48 5.10 -47.50 5.61
N SER A 49 6.16 -46.77 5.96
CA SER A 49 6.31 -46.03 7.23
C SER A 49 5.22 -44.97 7.36
N HIS A 50 4.70 -44.76 8.57
CA HIS A 50 3.78 -43.66 8.90
C HIS A 50 4.56 -42.51 9.54
N SER A 51 5.61 -42.05 8.87
CA SER A 51 6.47 -40.98 9.37
C SER A 51 6.11 -39.66 8.72
N ASP A 52 6.11 -38.56 9.49
CA ASP A 52 5.96 -37.19 8.97
C ASP A 52 7.12 -36.78 8.04
N GLU A 53 8.16 -37.62 7.91
CA GLU A 53 9.29 -37.45 6.99
C GLU A 53 8.94 -37.72 5.51
N ASP A 54 7.79 -38.32 5.22
CA ASP A 54 7.38 -38.68 3.85
C ASP A 54 6.97 -37.46 2.99
N GLY A 55 6.96 -36.27 3.58
CA GLY A 55 6.58 -35.03 2.92
C GLY A 55 5.08 -34.87 2.67
N ALA A 56 4.70 -33.83 1.95
CA ALA A 56 3.31 -33.47 1.70
C ALA A 56 3.09 -32.90 0.30
N LEU A 57 1.88 -33.09 -0.23
CA LEU A 57 1.41 -32.50 -1.48
C LEU A 57 0.63 -31.22 -1.19
N LYS A 58 0.90 -30.15 -1.95
CA LYS A 58 0.07 -28.94 -1.94
C LYS A 58 -0.80 -28.92 -3.19
N LEU A 59 -2.11 -29.09 -3.02
CA LEU A 59 -3.05 -29.23 -4.13
C LEU A 59 -4.09 -28.10 -4.11
N THR A 60 -4.39 -27.57 -5.29
CA THR A 60 -5.53 -26.68 -5.49
C THR A 60 -6.82 -27.50 -5.47
N ILE A 61 -7.76 -27.14 -4.59
CA ILE A 61 -9.01 -27.90 -4.39
C ILE A 61 -10.26 -27.09 -4.70
N GLN A 62 -10.17 -25.76 -4.68
CA GLN A 62 -11.32 -24.87 -4.86
C GLN A 62 -10.90 -23.58 -5.57
N LYS A 63 -11.88 -22.98 -6.24
CA LYS A 63 -11.86 -21.59 -6.68
C LYS A 63 -12.84 -20.78 -5.83
N PHE A 64 -12.54 -19.51 -5.60
CA PHE A 64 -13.51 -18.59 -5.00
C PHE A 64 -14.00 -17.56 -6.01
N TYR A 65 -15.24 -17.10 -5.77
CA TYR A 65 -15.96 -16.17 -6.62
C TYR A 65 -16.50 -15.03 -5.78
N ARG A 66 -16.55 -13.85 -6.39
CA ARG A 66 -17.14 -12.63 -5.84
C ARG A 66 -18.65 -12.80 -5.67
N VAL A 67 -19.27 -12.00 -4.81
CA VAL A 67 -20.74 -12.01 -4.67
C VAL A 67 -21.41 -11.52 -5.97
N ALA A 68 -20.71 -10.70 -6.73
CA ALA A 68 -21.09 -10.30 -8.08
C ALA A 68 -20.86 -11.38 -9.18
N GLY A 69 -20.40 -12.59 -8.83
CA GLY A 69 -20.29 -13.75 -9.73
C GLY A 69 -18.93 -13.96 -10.40
N GLY A 70 -18.16 -12.90 -10.64
CA GLY A 70 -16.81 -13.01 -11.22
C GLY A 70 -15.77 -13.60 -10.26
N SER A 71 -14.71 -14.24 -10.78
CA SER A 71 -13.56 -14.65 -9.95
C SER A 71 -12.54 -13.50 -9.76
N THR A 72 -11.60 -13.65 -8.82
CA THR A 72 -10.37 -12.83 -8.81
C THR A 72 -9.24 -13.51 -9.58
N GLN A 73 -9.41 -14.76 -10.03
CA GLN A 73 -8.36 -15.52 -10.73
C GLN A 73 -7.82 -14.74 -11.94
N LEU A 74 -6.49 -14.60 -12.04
CA LEU A 74 -5.74 -13.83 -13.06
C LEU A 74 -5.91 -12.30 -13.04
N HIS A 75 -7.07 -11.78 -12.64
CA HIS A 75 -7.41 -10.36 -12.77
C HIS A 75 -7.35 -9.57 -11.45
N GLY A 76 -7.41 -10.27 -10.32
CA GLY A 76 -7.49 -9.65 -9.00
C GLY A 76 -8.74 -8.79 -8.81
N VAL A 77 -8.61 -7.79 -7.95
CA VAL A 77 -9.56 -6.73 -7.69
C VAL A 77 -8.99 -5.47 -8.29
N ALA A 78 -9.74 -4.83 -9.19
CA ALA A 78 -9.37 -3.55 -9.76
C ALA A 78 -9.61 -2.43 -8.74
N SER A 79 -8.66 -1.51 -8.60
CA SER A 79 -8.82 -0.35 -7.73
C SER A 79 -9.80 0.66 -8.33
N ASP A 80 -10.60 1.31 -7.48
CA ASP A 80 -11.51 2.38 -7.89
C ASP A 80 -10.73 3.67 -8.23
N ILE A 81 -9.63 3.90 -7.52
CA ILE A 81 -8.65 4.97 -7.73
C ILE A 81 -7.27 4.33 -7.85
N VAL A 82 -6.61 4.53 -8.99
CA VAL A 82 -5.31 3.93 -9.28
C VAL A 82 -4.20 4.92 -8.96
N LEU A 83 -3.23 4.49 -8.14
CA LEU A 83 -2.02 5.23 -7.84
C LEU A 83 -0.83 4.63 -8.60
N PRO A 84 0.05 5.44 -9.22
CA PRO A 84 1.29 4.93 -9.80
C PRO A 84 2.16 4.26 -8.74
N SER A 85 2.61 3.04 -9.01
CA SER A 85 3.49 2.26 -8.13
C SER A 85 4.49 1.44 -8.92
N LEU A 86 5.68 1.24 -8.35
CA LEU A 86 6.67 0.33 -8.91
C LEU A 86 6.23 -1.14 -8.88
N SER A 87 5.24 -1.47 -8.05
CA SER A 87 4.73 -2.84 -7.96
C SER A 87 3.68 -3.19 -9.03
N ASP A 88 3.19 -2.21 -9.80
CA ASP A 88 2.20 -2.40 -10.86
C ASP A 88 2.83 -2.75 -12.22
N LEU A 89 3.56 -3.86 -12.26
CA LEU A 89 4.16 -4.40 -13.47
C LEU A 89 3.50 -5.73 -13.89
N PRO A 90 3.39 -6.01 -15.20
CA PRO A 90 2.70 -7.20 -15.71
C PRO A 90 3.38 -8.52 -15.32
N GLU A 91 4.68 -8.49 -14.99
CA GLU A 91 5.45 -9.64 -14.50
C GLU A 91 5.02 -10.08 -13.09
N PHE A 92 4.31 -9.22 -12.35
CA PHE A 92 3.78 -9.55 -11.04
C PHE A 92 2.28 -9.88 -11.12
N GLY A 93 1.92 -11.06 -10.63
CA GLY A 93 0.54 -11.52 -10.52
C GLY A 93 0.38 -12.99 -10.88
N GLU A 94 -0.79 -13.53 -10.56
CA GLU A 94 -1.18 -14.90 -10.91
C GLU A 94 -1.15 -15.11 -12.43
N SER A 95 -1.47 -14.08 -13.22
CA SER A 95 -1.44 -14.12 -14.69
C SER A 95 -0.05 -14.34 -15.28
N ALA A 96 1.00 -14.01 -14.55
CA ALA A 96 2.39 -14.23 -14.97
C ALA A 96 2.88 -15.65 -14.63
N LEU A 97 2.13 -16.40 -13.81
CA LEU A 97 2.52 -17.76 -13.40
C LEU A 97 2.25 -18.77 -14.51
N LYS A 98 3.18 -19.73 -14.65
CA LYS A 98 3.00 -20.85 -15.56
C LYS A 98 1.82 -21.72 -15.11
N ASN A 99 0.96 -22.09 -16.05
CA ASN A 99 -0.18 -22.99 -15.84
C ASN A 99 -1.19 -22.48 -14.79
N ALA A 100 -1.34 -21.16 -14.63
CA ALA A 100 -2.40 -20.60 -13.82
C ALA A 100 -3.77 -21.03 -14.37
N LEU A 101 -4.73 -21.33 -13.48
CA LEU A 101 -6.07 -21.70 -13.90
C LEU A 101 -6.75 -20.52 -14.63
N PRO A 102 -7.57 -20.79 -15.66
CA PRO A 102 -8.27 -19.73 -16.39
C PRO A 102 -9.29 -19.03 -15.48
N TYR A 103 -9.59 -17.79 -15.82
CA TYR A 103 -10.73 -17.04 -15.27
C TYR A 103 -12.06 -17.68 -15.70
N ASP A 104 -13.02 -17.66 -14.79
CA ASP A 104 -14.42 -18.09 -14.98
C ASP A 104 -15.35 -17.35 -14.02
N GLU A 105 -16.66 -17.50 -14.24
CA GLU A 105 -17.73 -16.84 -13.49
C GLU A 105 -18.81 -17.82 -13.08
N VAL A 106 -19.54 -17.45 -12.03
CA VAL A 106 -20.74 -18.15 -11.54
C VAL A 106 -21.93 -17.21 -11.45
N ALA A 107 -23.12 -17.78 -11.24
CA ALA A 107 -24.32 -16.99 -11.01
C ALA A 107 -24.13 -16.05 -9.80
N ARG A 108 -24.56 -14.79 -9.97
CA ARG A 108 -24.47 -13.77 -8.92
C ARG A 108 -25.29 -14.18 -7.70
N ALA A 109 -24.73 -13.94 -6.51
CA ALA A 109 -25.48 -14.08 -5.28
C ALA A 109 -26.55 -12.98 -5.19
N LYS A 110 -27.58 -13.20 -4.36
CA LYS A 110 -28.53 -12.15 -3.99
C LYS A 110 -27.93 -11.32 -2.86
N TYR A 111 -27.69 -10.03 -3.10
CA TYR A 111 -27.19 -9.09 -2.10
C TYR A 111 -27.71 -7.67 -2.42
N THR A 112 -27.70 -6.80 -1.40
CA THR A 112 -28.07 -5.39 -1.51
C THR A 112 -26.82 -4.54 -1.35
N LYS A 113 -26.65 -3.50 -2.18
CA LYS A 113 -25.51 -2.61 -2.08
C LYS A 113 -25.77 -1.56 -1.00
N TRP A 114 -24.76 -1.33 -0.17
CA TRP A 114 -24.75 -0.20 0.76
C TRP A 114 -24.78 1.14 0.01
N SER A 115 -24.11 1.19 -1.14
CA SER A 115 -23.99 2.40 -1.95
C SER A 115 -25.27 2.82 -2.68
N ASP A 116 -26.32 2.00 -2.66
CA ASP A 116 -27.63 2.39 -3.20
C ASP A 116 -28.25 3.54 -2.39
N SER A 117 -27.90 3.64 -1.10
CA SER A 117 -28.34 4.72 -0.20
C SER A 117 -27.21 5.66 0.22
N HIS A 118 -25.95 5.36 -0.12
CA HIS A 118 -24.78 6.11 0.35
C HIS A 118 -23.78 6.33 -0.79
N SER A 119 -23.62 7.57 -1.25
CA SER A 119 -22.59 7.90 -2.23
C SER A 119 -21.19 7.73 -1.62
N LEU A 120 -20.31 7.05 -2.35
CA LEU A 120 -18.87 6.99 -2.06
C LEU A 120 -18.06 8.05 -2.82
N PHE A 121 -18.73 8.88 -3.64
CA PHE A 121 -18.12 9.97 -4.41
C PHE A 121 -16.91 9.57 -5.28
N VAL A 122 -16.87 8.31 -5.73
CA VAL A 122 -15.69 7.70 -6.40
C VAL A 122 -15.17 8.56 -7.55
N ASP A 123 -16.03 9.07 -8.43
CA ASP A 123 -15.59 9.88 -9.57
C ASP A 123 -14.98 11.22 -9.15
N GLN A 124 -15.49 11.83 -8.06
CA GLN A 124 -14.95 13.08 -7.55
C GLN A 124 -13.62 12.85 -6.84
N LEU A 125 -13.51 11.77 -6.05
CA LEU A 125 -12.28 11.37 -5.40
C LEU A 125 -11.19 11.05 -6.43
N ARG A 126 -11.53 10.30 -7.48
CA ARG A 126 -10.62 9.97 -8.59
C ARG A 126 -10.07 11.23 -9.24
N ARG A 127 -10.92 12.19 -9.60
CA ARG A 127 -10.49 13.45 -10.23
C ARG A 127 -9.54 14.26 -9.33
N ARG A 128 -9.89 14.41 -8.04
CA ARG A 128 -9.04 15.12 -7.07
C ARG A 128 -7.68 14.46 -6.91
N SER A 129 -7.67 13.13 -6.85
CA SER A 129 -6.45 12.35 -6.71
C SER A 129 -5.56 12.45 -7.96
N GLU A 130 -6.13 12.31 -9.15
CA GLU A 130 -5.42 12.48 -10.42
C GLU A 130 -4.81 13.87 -10.55
N GLU A 131 -5.50 14.92 -10.10
CA GLU A 131 -4.99 16.29 -10.11
C GLU A 131 -3.81 16.48 -9.16
N ARG A 132 -3.88 15.95 -7.93
CA ARG A 132 -2.77 15.99 -6.97
C ARG A 132 -1.57 15.18 -7.43
N ALA A 133 -1.78 13.94 -7.87
CA ALA A 133 -0.71 13.06 -8.34
C ALA A 133 0.04 13.67 -9.55
N LYS A 134 -0.67 14.37 -10.45
CA LYS A 134 -0.05 15.12 -11.56
C LYS A 134 0.77 16.32 -11.14
N GLY A 135 0.52 16.89 -9.96
CA GLY A 135 1.25 18.05 -9.43
C GLY A 135 2.38 17.66 -8.46
N ASP A 136 2.42 16.42 -8.00
CA ASP A 136 3.32 15.96 -6.94
C ASP A 136 4.68 15.50 -7.51
N PRO A 137 5.81 16.12 -7.11
CA PRO A 137 7.14 15.68 -7.50
C PRO A 137 7.47 14.22 -7.14
N GLU A 138 6.94 13.68 -6.04
CA GLU A 138 7.22 12.29 -5.65
C GLU A 138 6.55 11.30 -6.61
N PHE A 139 5.31 11.55 -7.03
CA PHE A 139 4.68 10.75 -8.08
C PHE A 139 5.39 10.87 -9.42
N HIS A 140 5.98 12.01 -9.76
CA HIS A 140 6.82 12.13 -10.95
C HIS A 140 8.04 11.23 -10.89
N TYR A 141 8.74 11.16 -9.75
CA TYR A 141 9.86 10.25 -9.58
C TYR A 141 9.45 8.78 -9.68
N VAL A 142 8.27 8.42 -9.13
CA VAL A 142 7.72 7.07 -9.24
C VAL A 142 7.45 6.73 -10.71
N MET A 143 6.79 7.61 -11.47
CA MET A 143 6.51 7.38 -12.88
C MET A 143 7.80 7.24 -13.72
N GLU A 144 8.81 8.09 -13.47
CA GLU A 144 10.13 7.96 -14.12
C GLU A 144 10.80 6.62 -13.80
N ASP A 145 10.71 6.18 -12.54
CA ASP A 145 11.27 4.90 -12.11
C ASP A 145 10.52 3.71 -12.72
N MET A 146 9.20 3.80 -12.86
CA MET A 146 8.37 2.81 -13.56
C MET A 146 8.79 2.67 -15.02
N ASP A 147 8.97 3.78 -15.74
CA ASP A 147 9.35 3.76 -17.15
C ASP A 147 10.77 3.21 -17.34
N ARG A 148 11.72 3.59 -16.46
CA ARG A 148 13.06 2.99 -16.46
C ARG A 148 13.01 1.49 -16.20
N LEU A 149 12.17 1.05 -15.27
CA LEU A 149 12.06 -0.36 -14.93
C LEU A 149 11.44 -1.17 -16.08
N ARG A 150 10.39 -0.66 -16.71
CA ARG A 150 9.80 -1.24 -17.93
C ARG A 150 10.84 -1.40 -19.04
N HIS A 151 11.59 -0.35 -19.32
CA HIS A 151 12.65 -0.41 -20.34
C HIS A 151 13.71 -1.47 -20.01
N LYS A 152 14.13 -1.59 -18.74
CA LYS A 152 15.08 -2.63 -18.32
C LYS A 152 14.51 -4.04 -18.49
N ILE A 153 13.24 -4.24 -18.21
CA ILE A 153 12.55 -5.51 -18.38
C ILE A 153 12.44 -5.86 -19.88
N ASP A 154 12.02 -4.91 -20.71
CA ASP A 154 11.89 -5.08 -22.17
C ASP A 154 13.24 -5.41 -22.83
N GLU A 155 14.31 -4.75 -22.39
CA GLU A 155 15.66 -5.02 -22.89
C GLU A 155 16.19 -6.39 -22.45
N ASN A 156 15.75 -6.88 -21.28
CA ASN A 156 16.12 -8.16 -20.67
C ASN A 156 17.61 -8.52 -20.80
N ARG A 157 18.50 -7.53 -20.62
CA ARG A 157 19.95 -7.70 -20.74
C ARG A 157 20.68 -6.88 -19.70
N ILE A 158 21.86 -7.37 -19.32
CA ILE A 158 22.78 -6.66 -18.44
C ILE A 158 24.16 -6.61 -19.09
N SER A 159 24.80 -5.45 -19.05
CA SER A 159 26.17 -5.31 -19.53
C SER A 159 27.13 -6.07 -18.61
N VAL A 160 28.08 -6.80 -19.21
CA VAL A 160 29.22 -7.40 -18.51
C VAL A 160 30.49 -6.56 -18.61
N ASN A 161 30.43 -5.40 -19.29
CA ASN A 161 31.54 -4.47 -19.36
C ASN A 161 31.62 -3.62 -18.08
N GLU A 162 32.77 -3.67 -17.40
CA GLU A 162 32.96 -3.03 -16.09
C GLU A 162 32.78 -1.49 -16.14
N ASP A 163 33.37 -0.82 -17.13
CA ASP A 163 33.30 0.64 -17.24
C ASP A 163 31.85 1.13 -17.47
N GLN A 164 31.11 0.42 -18.32
CA GLN A 164 29.69 0.67 -18.54
C GLN A 164 28.88 0.48 -17.25
N ARG A 165 29.15 -0.59 -16.47
CA ARG A 165 28.46 -0.86 -15.19
C ARG A 165 28.80 0.18 -14.12
N LYS A 166 30.04 0.66 -14.05
CA LYS A 166 30.43 1.76 -13.15
C LYS A 166 29.71 3.05 -13.50
N LYS A 167 29.59 3.37 -14.78
CA LYS A 167 28.85 4.56 -15.25
C LYS A 167 27.37 4.47 -14.86
N GLU A 168 26.73 3.34 -15.10
CA GLU A 168 25.32 3.11 -14.70
C GLU A 168 25.10 3.30 -13.19
N LEU A 169 26.00 2.80 -12.36
CA LEU A 169 25.95 3.00 -10.90
C LEU A 169 26.15 4.47 -10.50
N GLN A 170 27.04 5.20 -11.18
CA GLN A 170 27.24 6.62 -10.95
C GLN A 170 26.02 7.44 -11.36
N ASP A 171 25.41 7.14 -12.49
CA ASP A 171 24.18 7.79 -12.97
C ASP A 171 23.01 7.55 -12.01
N ASP A 172 22.85 6.31 -11.51
CA ASP A 172 21.86 5.97 -10.48
C ASP A 172 22.11 6.73 -9.17
N LYS A 173 23.37 6.84 -8.74
CA LYS A 173 23.76 7.58 -7.53
C LYS A 173 23.46 9.08 -7.69
N LEU A 174 23.85 9.68 -8.81
CA LEU A 174 23.61 11.09 -9.09
C LEU A 174 22.11 11.39 -9.09
N ARG A 175 21.28 10.53 -9.68
CA ARG A 175 19.81 10.69 -9.66
C ARG A 175 19.26 10.71 -8.23
N LYS A 176 19.68 9.76 -7.39
CA LYS A 176 19.28 9.70 -5.97
C LYS A 176 19.71 10.96 -5.20
N GLU A 177 20.93 11.43 -5.41
CA GLU A 177 21.45 12.64 -4.77
C GLU A 177 20.71 13.91 -5.23
N THR A 178 20.40 14.03 -6.52
CA THR A 178 19.61 15.15 -7.06
C THR A 178 18.23 15.18 -6.44
N ARG A 179 17.51 14.05 -6.42
CA ARG A 179 16.18 13.97 -5.78
C ARG A 179 16.23 14.26 -4.28
N SER A 180 17.28 13.83 -3.59
CA SER A 180 17.51 14.17 -2.19
C SER A 180 17.65 15.68 -2.00
N LYS A 181 18.51 16.35 -2.79
CA LYS A 181 18.66 17.81 -2.74
C LYS A 181 17.36 18.56 -3.05
N GLU A 182 16.60 18.10 -4.03
CA GLU A 182 15.28 18.67 -4.36
C GLU A 182 14.29 18.54 -3.20
N ARG A 183 14.26 17.39 -2.51
CA ARG A 183 13.44 17.20 -1.30
C ARG A 183 13.83 18.15 -0.18
N LEU A 184 15.13 18.26 0.11
CA LEU A 184 15.62 19.21 1.12
C LEU A 184 15.24 20.65 0.76
N ALA A 185 15.33 21.03 -0.51
CA ALA A 185 14.98 22.38 -0.98
C ALA A 185 13.48 22.70 -0.87
N ARG A 186 12.59 21.69 -0.94
CA ARG A 186 11.14 21.90 -0.77
C ARG A 186 10.76 22.23 0.67
N ASN A 187 11.60 21.89 1.65
CA ASN A 187 11.41 22.18 3.08
C ASN A 187 9.97 21.89 3.56
N GLN A 188 9.44 20.73 3.17
CA GLN A 188 8.10 20.31 3.56
C GLN A 188 8.08 19.97 5.06
N GLU A 189 7.06 20.46 5.77
CA GLU A 189 6.85 20.07 7.15
C GLU A 189 6.47 18.58 7.21
N GLU A 190 7.21 17.83 8.01
CA GLU A 190 6.87 16.43 8.20
C GLU A 190 5.61 16.26 9.06
N PRO A 191 4.77 15.27 8.73
CA PRO A 191 3.57 15.00 9.50
C PRO A 191 3.93 14.57 10.92
N ARG A 192 3.11 15.00 11.89
CA ARG A 192 3.21 14.51 13.26
C ARG A 192 2.64 13.11 13.35
N ILE A 193 3.48 12.16 13.72
CA ILE A 193 3.10 10.76 13.87
C ILE A 193 2.85 10.46 15.34
N TYR A 194 1.71 9.84 15.64
CA TYR A 194 1.30 9.51 17.00
C TYR A 194 1.15 8.00 17.17
N ARG A 195 1.57 7.47 18.33
CA ARG A 195 1.36 6.06 18.68
C ARG A 195 -0.07 5.89 19.21
N VAL A 196 -0.83 5.01 18.58
CA VAL A 196 -2.15 4.58 19.04
C VAL A 196 -2.10 3.09 19.36
N THR A 197 -2.33 2.73 20.61
CA THR A 197 -2.47 1.35 21.08
C THR A 197 -3.87 1.16 21.66
N LEU A 198 -4.27 -0.09 21.91
CA LEU A 198 -5.54 -0.39 22.60
C LEU A 198 -5.61 0.32 23.96
N ASP A 199 -4.47 0.55 24.62
CA ASP A 199 -4.41 1.24 25.90
C ASP A 199 -4.43 2.77 25.77
N THR A 200 -4.22 3.34 24.58
CA THR A 200 -4.15 4.80 24.37
C THR A 200 -5.28 5.35 23.50
N VAL A 201 -6.09 4.51 22.86
CA VAL A 201 -7.16 4.93 21.94
C VAL A 201 -8.19 5.88 22.58
N ASP A 202 -8.52 5.65 23.86
CA ASP A 202 -9.51 6.46 24.59
C ASP A 202 -8.86 7.57 25.43
N LYS A 203 -7.53 7.69 25.42
CA LYS A 203 -6.82 8.70 26.22
C LYS A 203 -6.75 10.03 25.44
N PRO A 204 -6.97 11.18 26.11
CA PRO A 204 -7.01 12.48 25.44
C PRO A 204 -5.66 12.95 24.89
N ASN A 205 -4.56 12.36 25.36
CA ASN A 205 -3.20 12.72 24.97
C ASN A 205 -2.54 11.55 24.26
N LEU A 206 -2.45 11.64 22.93
CA LEU A 206 -1.67 10.70 22.12
C LEU A 206 -0.18 11.00 22.28
N GLN A 207 0.63 9.94 22.31
CA GLN A 207 2.08 10.05 22.38
C GLN A 207 2.65 10.33 21.00
N LEU A 208 3.38 11.44 20.86
CA LEU A 208 4.10 11.75 19.63
C LEU A 208 5.28 10.76 19.48
N ILE A 209 5.39 10.14 18.31
CA ILE A 209 6.57 9.35 17.93
C ILE A 209 7.63 10.31 17.39
N MET A 210 8.85 10.17 17.88
CA MET A 210 10.03 10.80 17.27
C MET A 210 11.07 9.75 16.97
N TYR A 211 11.54 9.74 15.74
CA TYR A 211 12.56 8.81 15.28
C TYR A 211 13.96 9.19 15.79
N PRO A 212 14.91 8.24 15.89
CA PRO A 212 16.23 8.45 16.48
C PRO A 212 17.03 9.61 15.87
N GLY A 213 17.01 9.79 14.55
CA GLY A 213 17.68 10.89 13.86
C GLY A 213 17.17 12.25 14.33
N LYS A 214 15.85 12.41 14.36
CA LYS A 214 15.18 13.63 14.87
C LYS A 214 15.35 13.86 16.36
N LEU A 215 15.39 12.78 17.15
CA LEU A 215 15.67 12.89 18.58
C LEU A 215 17.09 13.43 18.82
N ALA A 216 18.07 13.02 18.01
CA ALA A 216 19.44 13.53 18.07
C ALA A 216 19.52 15.01 17.66
N GLU A 217 18.81 15.43 16.61
CA GLU A 217 18.73 16.84 16.20
C GLU A 217 18.00 17.73 17.21
N ALA A 218 16.87 17.27 17.76
CA ALA A 218 16.11 18.00 18.77
C ALA A 218 16.94 18.22 20.05
N LYS A 219 17.67 17.19 20.50
CA LYS A 219 18.62 17.30 21.62
C LYS A 219 19.74 18.28 21.32
N LYS A 220 20.28 18.29 20.09
CA LYS A 220 21.30 19.26 19.64
C LYS A 220 20.77 20.69 19.63
N ASN A 221 19.49 20.88 19.33
CA ASN A 221 18.79 22.17 19.33
C ASN A 221 18.20 22.55 20.71
N GLY A 222 18.53 21.82 21.78
CA GLY A 222 18.12 22.16 23.16
C GLY A 222 16.65 21.85 23.49
N VAL A 223 15.96 21.09 22.63
CA VAL A 223 14.57 20.67 22.85
C VAL A 223 14.59 19.27 23.47
N SER A 224 13.94 19.12 24.63
CA SER A 224 13.72 17.82 25.29
C SER A 224 12.28 17.36 25.04
N PRO A 225 12.01 16.66 23.93
CA PRO A 225 10.66 16.16 23.65
C PRO A 225 10.29 15.03 24.62
N LYS A 226 9.04 15.01 25.08
CA LYS A 226 8.49 13.88 25.85
C LYS A 226 8.13 12.76 24.86
N VAL A 227 9.00 11.76 24.73
CA VAL A 227 8.85 10.62 23.80
C VAL A 227 9.08 9.29 24.53
N ASP A 228 8.45 8.21 24.07
CA ASP A 228 8.57 6.86 24.65
C ASP A 228 9.93 6.20 24.27
N PRO A 229 10.61 5.45 25.16
CA PRO A 229 11.99 4.96 24.95
C PRO A 229 12.15 3.84 23.90
N GLU A 230 11.06 3.24 23.44
CA GLU A 230 11.08 1.99 22.66
C GLU A 230 11.48 2.19 21.19
N ALA A 231 11.41 3.43 20.67
CA ALA A 231 11.82 3.77 19.30
C ALA A 231 13.36 3.82 19.09
N ALA A 232 14.16 3.49 20.10
CA ALA A 232 15.62 3.66 20.12
C ALA A 232 16.44 2.38 19.79
N ALA A 233 15.84 1.34 19.18
CA ALA A 233 16.52 0.06 18.96
C ALA A 233 17.11 -0.12 17.55
N SER A 234 18.46 -0.17 17.54
CA SER A 234 19.47 -0.70 16.60
C SER A 234 19.23 -0.79 15.08
N ASP A 235 20.14 -0.11 14.38
CA ASP A 235 20.45 -0.18 12.96
C ASP A 235 20.86 -1.58 12.46
N ALA A 236 20.26 -2.00 11.35
CA ALA A 236 20.86 -2.90 10.39
C ALA A 236 20.52 -2.40 8.98
N ASP A 237 21.54 -2.05 8.20
CA ASP A 237 21.43 -1.69 6.80
C ASP A 237 20.76 -2.82 6.00
N SER A 238 19.65 -2.51 5.34
CA SER A 238 19.08 -3.35 4.30
C SER A 238 18.61 -2.46 3.17
N ASP A 239 19.54 -2.12 2.28
CA ASP A 239 19.24 -1.63 0.93
C ASP A 239 18.58 -2.77 0.14
N LEU A 240 17.29 -2.99 0.37
CA LEU A 240 16.46 -3.81 -0.50
C LEU A 240 15.13 -3.09 -0.73
N ILE A 241 14.95 -2.64 -1.97
CA ILE A 241 13.66 -2.30 -2.54
C ILE A 241 12.88 -3.62 -2.63
N GLY A 242 12.07 -3.90 -1.62
CA GLY A 242 11.26 -5.09 -1.54
C GLY A 242 10.20 -4.90 -0.48
N GLY A 243 8.95 -4.69 -0.91
CA GLY A 243 7.78 -4.68 -0.05
C GLY A 243 7.77 -5.92 0.85
N GLY A 244 7.84 -5.66 2.14
CA GLY A 244 7.83 -6.65 3.20
C GLY A 244 7.64 -5.90 4.51
N ASP A 245 6.46 -6.07 5.11
CA ASP A 245 6.00 -5.47 6.36
C ASP A 245 6.77 -6.00 7.59
N THR A 246 8.08 -5.89 7.54
CA THR A 246 9.00 -6.04 8.68
C THR A 246 10.03 -4.92 8.63
N GLN A 247 9.57 -3.67 8.53
CA GLN A 247 10.36 -2.53 8.98
C GLN A 247 10.17 -2.43 10.48
N GLY A 248 11.24 -2.71 11.25
CA GLY A 248 11.22 -2.55 12.70
C GLY A 248 10.84 -1.13 13.10
N ASP A 249 10.12 -1.00 14.21
CA ASP A 249 9.51 0.22 14.78
C ASP A 249 10.47 1.42 15.02
N GLY A 250 11.76 1.31 14.71
CA GLY A 250 12.80 2.30 14.99
C GLY A 250 13.32 3.12 13.81
N LYS A 251 13.01 2.78 12.54
CA LYS A 251 13.51 3.53 11.37
C LYS A 251 12.56 4.65 10.96
N GLU A 252 13.12 5.78 10.50
CA GLU A 252 12.33 6.85 9.88
C GLU A 252 11.53 6.28 8.70
N PRO A 253 10.22 6.56 8.60
CA PRO A 253 9.38 6.02 7.55
C PRO A 253 9.89 6.56 6.21
N ALA A 254 10.05 5.64 5.26
CA ALA A 254 10.37 6.03 3.89
C ALA A 254 9.29 6.97 3.34
N ILE A 255 9.69 7.82 2.39
CA ILE A 255 8.75 8.64 1.63
C ILE A 255 7.84 7.69 0.86
N ASP A 256 6.54 7.84 1.06
CA ASP A 256 5.51 6.95 0.52
C ASP A 256 4.38 7.81 -0.08
N PRO A 257 4.49 8.18 -1.38
CA PRO A 257 3.49 9.00 -2.04
C PRO A 257 2.13 8.28 -2.15
N GLU A 258 2.12 6.93 -2.18
CA GLU A 258 0.88 6.15 -2.22
C GLU A 258 0.11 6.27 -0.90
N ARG A 259 0.81 6.14 0.24
CA ARG A 259 0.23 6.36 1.58
C ARG A 259 -0.28 7.79 1.73
N ASP A 260 0.54 8.77 1.37
CA ASP A 260 0.22 10.18 1.58
C ASP A 260 -1.00 10.59 0.74
N GLU A 261 -1.10 10.11 -0.51
CA GLU A 261 -2.28 10.34 -1.34
C GLU A 261 -3.50 9.55 -0.86
N THR A 262 -3.33 8.35 -0.33
CA THR A 262 -4.43 7.59 0.29
C THR A 262 -5.02 8.35 1.48
N LEU A 263 -4.20 9.04 2.28
CA LEU A 263 -4.67 9.90 3.36
C LEU A 263 -5.43 11.13 2.83
N ASN A 264 -4.99 11.72 1.73
CA ASN A 264 -5.71 12.82 1.07
C ASN A 264 -7.08 12.35 0.55
N ILE A 265 -7.14 11.19 -0.10
CA ILE A 265 -8.38 10.58 -0.58
C ILE A 265 -9.35 10.30 0.58
N LEU A 266 -8.84 9.77 1.69
CA LEU A 266 -9.65 9.55 2.89
C LEU A 266 -10.20 10.86 3.44
N THR A 267 -9.37 11.90 3.50
CA THR A 267 -9.78 13.25 3.95
C THR A 267 -10.86 13.82 3.03
N ASP A 268 -10.69 13.72 1.71
CA ASP A 268 -11.69 14.11 0.73
C ASP A 268 -13.01 13.37 0.93
N LEU A 269 -12.96 12.05 1.14
CA LEU A 269 -14.15 11.23 1.37
C LEU A 269 -14.90 11.68 2.64
N VAL A 270 -14.17 11.95 3.72
CA VAL A 270 -14.76 12.47 4.98
C VAL A 270 -15.41 13.83 4.76
N ASP A 271 -14.73 14.75 4.06
CA ASP A 271 -15.28 16.09 3.80
C ASP A 271 -16.51 16.05 2.90
N LEU A 272 -16.50 15.21 1.85
CA LEU A 272 -17.67 15.03 0.96
C LEU A 272 -18.85 14.37 1.69
N SER A 273 -18.57 13.45 2.61
CA SER A 273 -19.60 12.76 3.40
C SER A 273 -20.26 13.65 4.46
N ARG A 274 -19.58 14.71 4.93
CA ARG A 274 -20.11 15.64 5.95
C ARG A 274 -21.11 16.68 5.38
N GLY A 275 -21.29 16.75 4.06
CA GLY A 275 -22.14 17.75 3.41
C GLY A 275 -21.54 19.17 3.45
N PRO A 276 -22.20 20.16 2.81
CA PRO A 276 -21.67 21.53 2.77
C PRO A 276 -21.58 22.13 4.18
N LYS A 277 -20.38 22.57 4.57
CA LYS A 277 -20.16 23.37 5.78
C LYS A 277 -20.87 24.72 5.57
N THR A 278 -22.04 24.92 6.15
CA THR A 278 -22.63 26.26 6.26
C THR A 278 -21.68 27.11 7.09
N ALA A 279 -21.19 28.22 6.55
CA ALA A 279 -20.33 29.15 7.28
C ALA A 279 -21.06 29.62 8.55
N SER A 280 -20.59 29.23 9.73
CA SER A 280 -21.05 29.82 10.98
C SER A 280 -20.48 31.23 11.07
N ALA A 281 -21.27 32.22 10.63
CA ALA A 281 -20.98 33.62 10.92
C ALA A 281 -21.19 33.84 12.42
N ASN A 282 -20.11 33.79 13.20
CA ASN A 282 -20.12 34.35 14.54
C ASN A 282 -20.26 35.88 14.41
N HIS A 283 -21.50 36.36 14.40
CA HIS A 283 -21.78 37.76 14.67
C HIS A 283 -21.40 38.04 16.13
N GLN A 284 -20.17 38.51 16.36
CA GLN A 284 -19.89 39.30 17.56
C GLN A 284 -20.72 40.58 17.44
N ALA A 285 -21.76 40.68 18.26
CA ALA A 285 -22.50 41.93 18.43
C ALA A 285 -21.53 43.00 18.95
N PRO A 286 -21.55 44.23 18.39
CA PRO A 286 -20.70 45.30 18.89
C PRO A 286 -21.13 45.66 20.31
N THR A 287 -20.22 45.50 21.26
CA THR A 287 -20.35 46.03 22.61
C THR A 287 -20.54 47.55 22.52
N SER A 288 -21.71 48.02 22.92
CA SER A 288 -22.01 49.45 23.04
C SER A 288 -21.19 50.06 24.18
N PRO A 289 -20.60 51.26 24.01
CA PRO A 289 -19.89 51.93 25.09
C PRO A 289 -20.89 52.66 25.99
N GLN A 290 -20.87 52.34 27.29
CA GLN A 290 -21.25 53.23 28.37
C GLN A 290 -20.26 53.06 29.52
#